data_AF-A0A9C8WG11-F1
#
_entry.id   AF-A0A9C8WG11-F1
#
_cell.length_a   1.000
_cell.length_b   1.000
_cell.length_c   1.000
_cell.angle_alpha   90.00
_cell.angle_beta   90.00
_cell.angle_gamma   90.00
#
_symmetry.space_group_name_H-M   'P 1'
#
loop_
_entity.id
_entity.type
_entity.pdbx_description
1 polymer ?
#
loop_
_entity_poly.entity_id
_entity_poly.type
_entity_poly.pdbx_seq_one_letter_code
_entity_poly.pdbx_strand_id
1 'polypeptide(L)'
;MTDSGLPKKSSGYTSQILRDTFSRWGAKLGLFWIGVLVFCAVFAPLLANSHPLLLSQNGQWQSPMMQFMTPNDVIIFALFLITAILLRISWSLRHKIVTGLGLLFVVTTLSIIFVTPPELTIYEQYRDNQSAEKYDWVIRAPIPYSPKDY
;
A
#
# COMPACT_ATOMS: atom_id res chain seq x y z
N MET A 1 -22.81 31.12 50.24
CA MET A 1 -22.39 31.17 48.83
C MET A 1 -21.39 30.04 48.61
N THR A 2 -21.86 28.90 48.12
CA THR A 2 -21.06 27.69 47.91
C THR A 2 -20.37 27.77 46.55
N ASP A 3 -19.04 27.84 46.56
CA ASP A 3 -18.20 27.83 45.38
C ASP A 3 -18.12 26.40 44.83
N SER A 4 -18.92 26.08 43.82
CA SER A 4 -18.91 24.77 43.16
C SER A 4 -17.76 24.71 42.15
N GLY A 5 -16.55 24.50 42.66
CA GLY A 5 -15.36 24.20 41.86
C GLY A 5 -15.48 22.82 41.22
N LEU A 6 -16.09 22.74 40.04
CA LEU A 6 -16.13 21.52 39.24
C LEU A 6 -14.70 21.14 38.79
N PRO A 7 -14.28 19.87 38.92
CA PRO A 7 -12.93 19.44 38.55
C PRO A 7 -12.69 19.58 37.04
N LYS A 8 -11.69 20.38 36.68
CA LYS A 8 -11.23 20.58 35.29
C LYS A 8 -10.72 19.25 34.74
N LYS A 9 -11.48 18.65 33.82
CA LYS A 9 -11.18 17.37 33.14
C LYS A 9 -9.74 17.37 32.61
N SER A 10 -8.92 16.39 33.04
CA SER A 10 -7.48 16.28 32.79
C SER A 10 -7.11 15.85 31.36
N SER A 11 -7.72 16.41 30.32
CA SER A 11 -7.43 16.09 28.91
C SER A 11 -6.06 16.58 28.42
N GLY A 12 -5.14 16.93 29.32
CA GLY A 12 -3.94 17.72 29.01
C GLY A 12 -2.63 16.94 28.92
N TYR A 13 -2.40 15.93 29.75
CA TYR A 13 -1.04 15.39 29.92
C TYR A 13 -0.53 14.60 28.69
N THR A 14 -1.33 13.66 28.17
CA THR A 14 -0.96 12.88 26.97
C THR A 14 -0.92 13.75 25.72
N SER A 15 -1.88 14.68 25.58
CA SER A 15 -1.93 15.62 24.47
C SER A 15 -0.72 16.56 24.45
N GLN A 16 -0.28 17.02 25.64
CA GLN A 16 0.88 17.88 25.79
C GLN A 16 2.18 17.14 25.46
N ILE A 17 2.36 15.92 25.95
CA ILE A 17 3.53 15.09 25.61
C ILE A 17 3.59 14.80 24.11
N LEU A 18 2.47 14.46 23.48
CA LEU A 18 2.42 14.22 22.04
C LEU A 18 2.83 15.49 21.27
N ARG A 19 2.29 16.65 21.66
CA ARG A 19 2.62 17.92 21.01
C ARG A 19 4.10 18.28 21.15
N ASP A 20 4.66 18.12 22.34
CA ASP A 20 6.08 18.40 22.61
C ASP A 20 6.98 17.43 21.86
N THR A 21 6.56 16.17 21.69
CA THR A 21 7.28 15.15 20.91
C THR A 21 7.25 15.48 19.42
N PHE A 22 6.08 15.74 18.83
CA PHE A 22 5.94 16.06 17.41
C PHE A 22 6.50 17.44 17.02
N SER A 23 6.77 18.31 17.99
CA SER A 23 7.46 19.59 17.77
C SER A 23 8.97 19.38 17.49
N ARG A 24 9.57 18.29 18.00
CA ARG A 24 11.00 18.01 17.84
C ARG A 24 11.35 17.66 16.40
N TRP A 25 12.44 18.24 15.90
CA TRP A 25 12.96 17.98 14.55
C TRP A 25 13.24 16.49 14.29
N GLY A 26 13.84 15.79 15.25
CA GLY A 26 14.10 14.35 15.14
C GLY A 26 12.83 13.51 14.98
N ALA A 27 11.74 13.88 15.66
CA ALA A 27 10.47 13.18 15.54
C ALA A 27 9.83 13.39 14.16
N LYS A 28 9.93 14.59 13.59
CA LYS A 28 9.45 14.88 12.23
C LYS A 28 10.24 14.12 11.17
N LEU A 29 11.58 14.08 11.31
CA LEU A 29 12.45 13.32 10.41
C LEU A 29 12.15 11.82 10.47
N GLY A 30 11.98 11.27 11.69
CA GLY A 30 11.58 9.88 11.86
C GLY A 30 10.21 9.58 11.26
N LEU A 31 9.22 10.45 11.48
CA LEU A 31 7.88 10.28 10.90
C LEU A 31 7.91 10.36 9.36
N PHE A 32 8.70 11.27 8.81
CA PHE A 32 8.91 11.36 7.37
C PHE A 32 9.53 10.07 6.82
N TRP A 33 10.57 9.55 7.47
CA TRP A 33 11.21 8.30 7.07
C TRP A 33 10.26 7.09 7.13
N ILE A 34 9.45 6.99 8.20
CA ILE A 34 8.39 5.98 8.29
C ILE A 34 7.40 6.13 7.12
N GLY A 35 7.00 7.37 6.78
CA GLY A 35 6.15 7.63 5.62
C GLY A 35 6.75 7.13 4.31
N VAL A 36 8.05 7.36 4.09
CA VAL A 36 8.78 6.84 2.94
C VAL A 36 8.79 5.30 2.93
N LEU A 37 9.08 4.65 4.06
CA LEU A 37 9.08 3.19 4.16
C LEU A 37 7.69 2.59 3.89
N VAL A 38 6.63 3.20 4.44
CA VAL A 38 5.24 2.77 4.20
C VAL A 38 4.89 2.93 2.72
N PHE A 39 5.26 4.05 2.10
CA PHE A 39 5.05 4.26 0.67
C PHE A 39 5.76 3.19 -0.15
N CYS A 40 7.05 2.96 0.09
CA CYS A 40 7.81 1.93 -0.61
C CYS A 40 7.22 0.52 -0.40
N ALA A 41 6.73 0.19 0.80
CA ALA A 41 6.14 -1.11 1.09
C ALA A 41 4.79 -1.31 0.36
N VAL A 42 3.93 -0.30 0.37
CA VAL A 42 2.61 -0.34 -0.29
C VAL A 42 2.73 -0.40 -1.81
N PHE A 43 3.72 0.31 -2.37
CA PHE A 43 3.97 0.38 -3.80
C PHE A 43 5.06 -0.60 -4.28
N ALA A 44 5.56 -1.49 -3.41
CA ALA A 44 6.59 -2.46 -3.74
C ALA A 44 6.25 -3.30 -5.00
N PRO A 45 5.02 -3.81 -5.18
CA PRO A 45 4.67 -4.59 -6.37
C PRO A 45 4.77 -3.83 -7.69
N LEU A 46 4.71 -2.49 -7.66
CA LEU A 46 4.85 -1.62 -8.84
C LEU A 46 6.29 -1.13 -9.02
N LEU A 47 7.02 -0.95 -7.92
CA LEU A 47 8.39 -0.43 -7.94
C LEU A 47 9.43 -1.52 -8.23
N ALA A 48 9.23 -2.71 -7.68
CA ALA A 48 10.18 -3.82 -7.69
C ALA A 48 9.50 -5.12 -8.14
N ASN A 49 9.44 -5.34 -9.46
CA ASN A 49 8.75 -6.50 -10.03
C ASN A 49 9.49 -7.05 -11.24
N SER A 50 9.59 -8.38 -11.31
CA SER A 50 10.15 -9.11 -12.47
C SER A 50 9.20 -9.10 -13.67
N HIS A 51 7.90 -8.95 -13.42
CA HIS A 51 6.89 -8.93 -14.47
C HIS A 51 6.76 -7.52 -15.08
N PRO A 52 6.57 -7.42 -16.42
CA PRO A 52 6.21 -6.15 -17.03
C PRO A 52 4.94 -5.57 -16.41
N LEU A 53 4.96 -4.27 -16.16
CA LEU A 53 3.79 -3.53 -15.69
C LEU A 53 2.71 -3.53 -16.78
N LEU A 54 3.14 -3.36 -18.03
CA LEU A 54 2.27 -3.32 -19.19
C LEU A 54 3.05 -3.76 -20.44
N LEU A 55 2.42 -4.56 -21.30
CA LEU A 55 2.98 -4.92 -22.60
C LEU A 55 1.90 -4.96 -23.68
N SER A 56 2.31 -4.76 -24.93
CA SER A 56 1.47 -5.00 -26.10
C SER A 56 2.00 -6.17 -26.91
N GLN A 57 1.11 -7.10 -27.23
CA GLN A 57 1.38 -8.23 -28.11
C GLN A 57 0.26 -8.33 -29.14
N ASN A 58 0.60 -8.25 -30.43
CA ASN A 58 -0.36 -8.31 -31.54
C ASN A 58 -1.50 -7.29 -31.40
N GLY A 59 -1.19 -6.08 -30.91
CA GLY A 59 -2.18 -5.03 -30.66
C GLY A 59 -3.08 -5.22 -29.44
N GLN A 60 -2.91 -6.27 -28.64
CA GLN A 60 -3.61 -6.45 -27.37
C GLN A 60 -2.75 -6.02 -26.17
N TRP A 61 -3.33 -5.22 -25.29
CA TRP A 61 -2.67 -4.73 -24.09
C TRP A 61 -2.90 -5.68 -22.94
N GLN A 62 -1.82 -6.11 -22.31
CA GLN A 62 -1.86 -7.01 -21.16
C GLN A 62 -0.99 -6.45 -20.04
N SER A 63 -1.43 -6.64 -18.79
CA SER A 63 -0.64 -6.32 -17.60
C SER A 63 -0.32 -7.62 -16.86
N PRO A 64 0.85 -8.24 -17.15
CA PRO A 64 1.29 -9.42 -16.42
C PRO A 64 1.37 -9.16 -14.92
N MET A 65 1.92 -8.02 -14.49
CA MET A 65 2.04 -7.67 -13.08
C MET A 65 0.72 -7.83 -12.30
N MET A 66 -0.41 -7.40 -12.87
CA MET A 66 -1.74 -7.55 -12.25
C MET A 66 -2.18 -9.01 -12.09
N GLN A 67 -1.75 -9.91 -12.98
CA GLN A 67 -2.06 -11.35 -12.92
C GLN A 67 -1.24 -12.09 -11.87
N PHE A 68 -0.02 -11.61 -11.60
CA PHE A 68 0.89 -12.20 -10.60
C PHE A 68 0.84 -11.48 -9.24
N MET A 69 -0.04 -10.48 -9.06
CA MET A 69 -0.23 -9.84 -7.76
C MET A 69 -0.71 -10.86 -6.72
N THR A 70 -0.08 -10.86 -5.55
CA THR A 70 -0.50 -11.72 -4.46
C THR A 70 -1.69 -11.09 -3.71
N PRO A 71 -2.51 -11.90 -3.02
CA PRO A 71 -3.56 -11.36 -2.15
C PRO A 71 -3.02 -10.37 -1.10
N ASN A 72 -1.81 -10.63 -0.59
CA ASN A 72 -1.19 -9.78 0.44
C ASN A 72 -0.92 -8.36 -0.08
N ASP A 73 -0.48 -8.24 -1.33
CA ASP A 73 -0.21 -6.95 -1.97
C ASP A 73 -1.50 -6.12 -2.08
N VAL A 74 -2.60 -6.77 -2.47
CA VAL A 74 -3.93 -6.15 -2.56
C VAL A 74 -4.43 -5.71 -1.19
N ILE A 75 -4.27 -6.55 -0.17
CA ILE A 75 -4.71 -6.26 1.20
C ILE A 75 -3.95 -5.07 1.77
N ILE A 76 -2.62 -5.03 1.64
CA ILE A 76 -1.79 -3.91 2.13
C ILE A 76 -2.14 -2.61 1.40
N PHE A 77 -2.30 -2.67 0.07
CA PHE A 77 -2.69 -1.51 -0.73
C PHE A 77 -4.07 -0.97 -0.35
N ALA A 78 -5.05 -1.86 -0.18
CA ALA A 78 -6.39 -1.48 0.25
C ALA A 78 -6.40 -0.93 1.68
N LEU A 79 -5.67 -1.55 2.61
CA LEU A 79 -5.52 -1.05 3.98
C LEU A 79 -4.98 0.39 3.99
N PHE A 80 -3.98 0.67 3.16
CA PHE A 80 -3.43 2.01 3.00
C PHE A 80 -4.49 3.01 2.50
N LEU A 81 -5.22 2.68 1.43
CA LEU A 81 -6.27 3.54 0.88
C LEU A 81 -7.42 3.77 1.85
N ILE A 82 -7.93 2.71 2.49
CA ILE A 82 -8.98 2.78 3.51
C ILE A 82 -8.52 3.71 4.64
N THR A 83 -7.30 3.53 5.14
CA THR A 83 -6.75 4.36 6.21
C THR A 83 -6.61 5.82 5.77
N ALA A 84 -6.06 6.09 4.60
CA ALA A 84 -5.89 7.45 4.08
C ALA A 84 -7.24 8.17 3.90
N ILE A 85 -8.26 7.49 3.37
CA ILE A 85 -9.60 8.03 3.20
C ILE A 85 -10.26 8.28 4.57
N LEU A 86 -10.23 7.32 5.49
CA LEU A 86 -10.82 7.45 6.81
C LEU A 86 -10.12 8.52 7.66
N LEU A 87 -8.82 8.75 7.49
CA LEU A 87 -8.10 9.83 8.14
C LEU A 87 -8.63 11.20 7.71
N ARG A 88 -9.02 11.36 6.43
CA ARG A 88 -9.55 12.62 5.90
C ARG A 88 -10.98 12.93 6.37
N ILE A 89 -11.75 11.91 6.72
CA ILE A 89 -13.14 12.04 7.19
C ILE A 89 -13.18 12.47 8.66
N SER A 90 -14.10 13.36 9.04
CA SER A 90 -14.24 13.92 10.40
C SER A 90 -15.02 13.04 11.38
N TRP A 91 -15.17 11.75 11.10
CA TRP A 91 -15.91 10.83 11.95
C TRP A 91 -15.22 10.59 13.30
N SER A 92 -16.01 10.23 14.32
CA SER A 92 -15.44 9.81 15.59
C SER A 92 -14.62 8.52 15.42
N LEU A 93 -13.58 8.37 16.24
CA LEU A 93 -12.61 7.28 16.11
C LEU A 93 -13.27 5.89 16.06
N ARG A 94 -14.35 5.68 16.81
CA ARG A 94 -15.12 4.43 16.81
C ARG A 94 -15.70 4.09 15.43
N HIS A 95 -16.33 5.06 14.76
CA HIS A 95 -16.89 4.84 13.43
C HIS A 95 -15.78 4.55 12.42
N LYS A 96 -14.63 5.23 12.51
CA LYS A 96 -13.47 4.94 11.66
C LYS A 96 -12.97 3.51 11.85
N ILE A 97 -12.84 3.05 13.09
CA ILE A 97 -12.36 1.69 13.38
C ILE A 97 -13.35 0.64 12.86
N VAL A 98 -14.65 0.78 13.15
CA VAL A 98 -15.66 -0.20 12.71
C VAL A 98 -15.75 -0.25 11.19
N THR A 99 -15.77 0.91 10.52
CA THR A 99 -15.84 0.98 9.06
C THR A 99 -14.56 0.49 8.39
N GLY A 100 -13.40 0.83 8.96
CA GLY A 100 -12.11 0.32 8.50
C GLY A 100 -11.98 -1.19 8.61
N LEU A 101 -12.37 -1.77 9.75
CA LEU A 101 -12.37 -3.23 9.94
C LEU A 101 -13.36 -3.93 9.00
N GLY A 102 -14.57 -3.38 8.84
CA GLY A 102 -15.56 -3.93 7.92
C GLY A 102 -15.07 -3.94 6.47
N LEU A 103 -14.51 -2.83 5.98
CA LEU A 103 -13.96 -2.75 4.63
C LEU A 103 -12.75 -3.66 4.46
N LEU A 104 -11.84 -3.72 5.44
CA LEU A 104 -10.68 -4.59 5.40
C LEU A 104 -11.08 -6.06 5.33
N PHE A 105 -12.09 -6.47 6.11
CA PHE A 105 -12.63 -7.82 6.07
C PHE A 105 -13.17 -8.16 4.68
N VAL A 106 -14.02 -7.29 4.11
CA VAL A 106 -14.57 -7.47 2.76
C VAL A 106 -13.46 -7.60 1.72
N VAL A 107 -12.47 -6.70 1.74
CA VAL A 107 -11.35 -6.75 0.78
C VAL A 107 -10.55 -8.03 0.94
N THR A 108 -10.26 -8.45 2.18
CA THR A 108 -9.51 -9.68 2.43
C THR A 108 -10.25 -10.89 1.87
N THR A 109 -11.54 -11.00 2.14
CA THR A 109 -12.38 -12.09 1.61
C THR A 109 -12.42 -12.09 0.10
N LEU A 110 -12.65 -10.94 -0.53
CA LEU A 110 -12.65 -10.82 -1.99
C LEU A 110 -11.29 -11.16 -2.59
N SER A 111 -10.21 -10.69 -1.97
CA SER A 111 -8.86 -10.94 -2.48
C SER A 111 -8.51 -12.43 -2.44
N ILE A 112 -8.88 -13.15 -1.39
CA ILE A 112 -8.60 -14.60 -1.30
C ILE A 112 -9.42 -15.39 -2.33
N ILE A 113 -10.64 -14.95 -2.65
CA ILE A 113 -11.52 -15.63 -3.59
C ILE A 113 -11.12 -15.36 -5.05
N PHE A 114 -10.78 -14.12 -5.38
CA PHE A 114 -10.58 -13.69 -6.77
C PHE A 114 -9.12 -13.62 -7.22
N VAL A 115 -8.16 -13.57 -6.29
CA VAL A 115 -6.73 -13.44 -6.62
C VAL A 115 -6.02 -14.78 -6.41
N THR A 116 -5.87 -15.54 -7.48
CA THR A 116 -5.08 -16.77 -7.50
C THR A 116 -3.79 -16.54 -8.29
N PRO A 117 -2.65 -16.30 -7.63
CA PRO A 117 -1.39 -16.17 -8.34
C PRO A 117 -1.04 -17.52 -8.99
N PRO A 118 -0.63 -17.54 -10.26
CA PRO A 118 -0.21 -18.77 -10.93
C PRO A 118 1.05 -19.35 -10.29
N GLU A 119 1.07 -20.67 -10.11
CA GLU A 119 2.05 -21.40 -9.28
C GLU A 119 3.43 -21.57 -9.96
N LEU A 120 3.52 -21.35 -11.28
CA LEU A 120 4.75 -21.50 -12.07
C LEU A 120 5.03 -20.23 -12.89
N THR A 121 5.98 -19.44 -12.40
CA THR A 121 6.50 -18.23 -13.06
C THR A 121 7.77 -18.54 -13.86
N ILE A 122 7.67 -18.61 -15.18
CA ILE A 122 8.84 -18.70 -16.07
C ILE A 122 9.23 -17.28 -16.47
N TYR A 123 10.12 -16.65 -15.70
CA TYR A 123 10.55 -15.26 -15.92
C TYR A 123 11.31 -15.07 -17.25
N GLU A 124 12.09 -16.07 -17.67
CA GLU A 124 12.87 -16.01 -18.91
C GLU A 124 12.00 -15.86 -20.17
N GLN A 125 10.73 -16.29 -20.10
CA GLN A 125 9.79 -16.21 -21.21
C GLN A 125 9.61 -14.78 -21.73
N TYR A 126 9.59 -13.77 -20.84
CA TYR A 126 9.42 -12.37 -21.27
C TYR A 126 10.66 -11.84 -22.00
N ARG A 127 11.85 -12.30 -21.61
CA ARG A 127 13.12 -11.93 -22.25
C ARG A 127 13.28 -12.60 -23.61
N ASP A 128 12.95 -13.89 -23.69
CA ASP A 128 13.02 -14.66 -24.92
C ASP A 128 12.01 -14.14 -25.95
N ASN A 129 10.77 -13.84 -25.52
CA ASN A 129 9.75 -13.27 -26.39
C ASN A 129 10.06 -11.83 -26.83
N GLN A 130 10.74 -11.04 -26.00
CA GLN A 130 11.21 -9.71 -26.40
C GLN A 130 12.35 -9.81 -27.42
N SER A 131 13.27 -10.76 -27.24
CA SER A 131 14.37 -11.03 -28.17
C SER A 131 13.88 -11.61 -29.51
N ALA A 132 12.75 -12.31 -29.48
CA ALA A 132 12.07 -12.86 -30.65
C ALA A 132 11.09 -11.86 -31.33
N GLU A 133 11.15 -10.56 -30.99
CA GLU A 133 10.29 -9.48 -31.54
C GLU A 133 8.78 -9.75 -31.43
N LYS A 134 8.34 -10.51 -30.43
CA LYS A 134 6.91 -10.82 -30.23
C LYS A 134 6.11 -9.71 -29.53
N TYR A 135 6.77 -8.69 -29.00
CA TYR A 135 6.13 -7.58 -28.30
C TYR A 135 6.33 -6.28 -29.07
N ASP A 136 5.25 -5.51 -29.24
CA ASP A 136 5.30 -4.20 -29.90
C ASP A 136 6.02 -3.18 -29.00
N TRP A 137 5.72 -3.23 -27.70
CA TRP A 137 6.35 -2.42 -26.66
C TRP A 137 6.13 -3.08 -25.30
N VAL A 138 7.03 -2.76 -24.35
CA VAL A 138 7.01 -3.30 -22.98
C VAL A 138 7.40 -2.20 -22.00
N ILE A 139 6.62 -2.03 -20.93
CA ILE A 139 6.89 -1.16 -19.80
C ILE A 139 7.23 -2.04 -18.60
N ARG A 140 8.47 -1.97 -18.12
CA ARG A 140 8.97 -2.73 -16.97
C ARG A 140 8.91 -1.91 -15.69
N ALA A 141 8.99 -2.59 -14.55
CA ALA A 141 9.16 -1.91 -13.26
C ALA A 141 10.48 -1.12 -13.25
N PRO A 142 10.59 -0.03 -12.46
CA PRO A 142 11.84 0.73 -12.35
C PRO A 142 13.00 -0.11 -11.79
N ILE A 143 12.71 -0.99 -10.83
CA ILE A 143 13.69 -1.83 -10.14
C ILE A 143 13.36 -3.30 -10.45
N PRO A 144 14.32 -4.11 -10.89
CA PRO A 144 14.10 -5.54 -11.06
C PRO A 144 14.09 -6.21 -9.69
N TYR A 145 13.29 -7.26 -9.52
CA TYR A 145 13.30 -8.02 -8.28
C TYR A 145 14.58 -8.87 -8.15
N SER A 146 15.10 -9.39 -9.26
CA SER A 146 16.34 -10.17 -9.35
C SER A 146 17.27 -9.66 -10.44
N PRO A 147 18.61 -9.73 -10.27
CA PRO A 147 19.58 -9.32 -11.30
C PRO A 147 19.45 -10.03 -12.65
N LYS A 148 18.75 -11.17 -12.71
CA LYS A 148 18.53 -11.95 -13.93
C LYS A 148 17.25 -11.59 -14.70
N ASP A 149 16.44 -10.66 -14.18
CA ASP A 149 15.13 -10.31 -14.76
C ASP A 149 15.22 -9.31 -15.94
N TYR A 150 16.41 -8.75 -16.18
CA TYR A 150 16.75 -7.91 -17.33
C TYR A 150 17.75 -8.60 -18.26
#